data_AF-A0A5B7IPR6-F1
#
_entry.id   AF-A0A5B7IPR6-F1
#
_cell.length_a   1.000
_cell.length_b   1.000
_cell.length_c   1.000
_cell.angle_alpha   90.00
_cell.angle_beta   90.00
_cell.angle_gamma   90.00
#
_symmetry.space_group_name_H-M   'P 1'
#
loop_
_entity.id
_entity.type
_entity.pdbx_description
1 polymer ?
#
loop_
_entity_poly.entity_id
_entity_poly.type
_entity_poly.pdbx_seq_one_letter_code
_entity_poly.pdbx_strand_id
1 'polypeptide(L)'
;MKLLTFCIDLQDGTDSPATQRAYHVDELKSQSLAIDKKFYLANQIHPVISRLCDPIDGTDAGRIADCLGLDSSGYKVSKQYNSTEEDLVSATQISDEEYFRMCERFSFECPSPSCDTVITMDSPFRGVGSSSSLELALQSCPNPKCSFPIHSSITSIHNKLRLEIRKHIQRYYSVSAE
;
A
#
# COMPACT_ATOMS: atom_id res chain seq x y z
N MET A 1 -18.81 35.56 12.87
CA MET A 1 -18.08 34.46 12.20
C MET A 1 -19.12 33.68 11.39
N LYS A 2 -19.23 33.92 10.08
CA LYS A 2 -20.14 33.14 9.23
C LYS A 2 -19.43 31.84 8.89
N LEU A 3 -19.95 30.71 9.36
CA LEU A 3 -19.51 29.40 8.89
C LEU A 3 -19.93 29.29 7.42
N LEU A 4 -18.96 29.18 6.50
CA LEU A 4 -19.27 28.78 5.13
C LEU A 4 -19.81 27.36 5.18
N THR A 5 -21.06 27.18 4.77
CA THR A 5 -21.68 25.85 4.70
C THR A 5 -21.57 25.36 3.27
N PHE A 6 -20.80 24.30 3.06
CA PHE A 6 -20.55 23.72 1.74
C PHE A 6 -20.80 22.20 1.75
N CYS A 7 -21.21 21.66 0.60
CA CYS A 7 -21.40 20.24 0.37
C CYS A 7 -20.59 19.76 -0.83
N ILE A 8 -20.16 18.50 -0.80
CA ILE A 8 -19.40 17.88 -1.90
C ILE A 8 -20.35 17.10 -2.80
N ASP A 9 -20.30 17.43 -4.09
CA ASP A 9 -21.14 16.85 -5.15
C ASP A 9 -20.49 15.62 -5.80
N LEU A 10 -21.30 14.63 -6.19
CA LEU A 10 -20.92 13.33 -6.74
C LEU A 10 -20.50 13.41 -8.22
N GLN A 11 -20.97 14.42 -8.95
CA GLN A 11 -21.00 14.36 -10.41
C GLN A 11 -20.70 15.70 -11.12
N ASP A 12 -19.45 16.16 -11.03
CA ASP A 12 -18.96 17.15 -12.00
C ASP A 12 -18.51 16.52 -13.34
N GLY A 13 -18.61 15.19 -13.50
CA GLY A 13 -18.11 14.48 -14.70
C GLY A 13 -16.59 14.62 -14.91
N THR A 14 -15.90 15.26 -13.97
CA THR A 14 -14.47 15.48 -13.92
C THR A 14 -13.92 14.67 -12.74
N ASP A 15 -12.82 13.95 -12.94
CA ASP A 15 -12.10 13.21 -11.88
C ASP A 15 -11.30 14.17 -10.97
N SER A 16 -11.90 15.34 -10.70
CA SER A 16 -11.29 16.44 -9.97
C SER A 16 -11.26 16.14 -8.47
N PRO A 17 -10.20 16.58 -7.76
CA PRO A 17 -10.07 16.35 -6.33
C PRO A 17 -11.24 16.97 -5.56
N ALA A 18 -11.62 16.36 -4.44
CA ALA A 18 -12.80 16.77 -3.65
C ALA A 18 -12.77 18.23 -3.17
N THR A 19 -11.59 18.83 -3.06
CA THR A 19 -11.41 20.26 -2.75
C THR A 19 -11.95 21.19 -3.84
N GLN A 20 -12.03 20.72 -5.08
CA GLN A 20 -12.57 21.47 -6.23
C GLN A 20 -14.05 21.16 -6.51
N ARG A 21 -14.64 20.20 -5.78
CA ARG A 21 -16.07 19.79 -5.89
C ARG A 21 -16.93 20.33 -4.74
N ALA A 22 -16.48 21.40 -4.08
CA ALA A 22 -17.16 21.98 -2.93
C ALA A 22 -18.12 23.11 -3.39
N TYR A 23 -19.42 22.91 -3.18
CA TYR A 23 -20.47 23.85 -3.57
C TYR A 23 -21.22 24.40 -2.36
N HIS A 24 -21.80 25.59 -2.48
CA HIS A 24 -22.69 26.11 -1.44
C HIS A 24 -24.01 25.32 -1.40
N VAL A 25 -24.61 25.16 -0.22
CA VAL A 25 -25.86 24.36 -0.05
C VAL A 25 -27.01 24.90 -0.90
N ASP A 26 -27.08 26.21 -1.09
CA ASP A 26 -28.12 26.85 -1.91
C ASP A 26 -27.93 26.59 -3.42
N GLU A 27 -26.68 26.46 -3.88
CA GLU A 27 -26.36 26.09 -5.26
C GLU A 27 -26.72 24.62 -5.52
N LEU A 28 -26.43 23.75 -4.56
CA LEU A 28 -26.79 22.34 -4.63
C LEU A 28 -28.32 22.14 -4.75
N LYS A 29 -29.10 22.88 -3.94
CA LYS A 29 -30.57 22.82 -3.95
C LYS A 29 -31.17 23.40 -5.24
N SER A 30 -30.58 24.45 -5.78
CA SER A 30 -31.08 25.10 -6.99
C SER A 30 -30.74 24.33 -8.27
N GLN A 31 -29.59 23.65 -8.31
CA GLN A 31 -29.10 22.92 -9.48
C GLN A 31 -29.38 21.41 -9.44
N SER A 32 -30.04 20.89 -8.39
CA SER A 32 -30.35 19.45 -8.20
C SER A 32 -29.13 18.52 -8.26
N LEU A 33 -27.98 19.03 -7.83
CA LEU A 33 -26.71 18.30 -7.77
C LEU A 33 -26.77 17.19 -6.70
N ALA A 34 -26.06 16.08 -6.93
CA ALA A 34 -26.20 14.85 -6.16
C ALA A 34 -25.07 14.67 -5.14
N ILE A 35 -25.37 14.66 -3.85
CA ILE A 35 -24.33 14.57 -2.81
C ILE A 35 -23.42 13.31 -2.95
N ASP A 36 -22.10 13.50 -2.84
CA ASP A 36 -21.11 12.42 -2.85
C ASP A 36 -21.11 11.63 -1.53
N LYS A 37 -22.04 10.69 -1.41
CA LYS A 37 -22.17 9.84 -0.20
C LYS A 37 -20.88 9.08 0.13
N LYS A 38 -20.13 8.64 -0.88
CA LYS A 38 -18.88 7.89 -0.68
C LYS A 38 -17.83 8.77 -0.02
N PHE A 39 -17.71 10.03 -0.45
CA PHE A 39 -16.81 10.99 0.17
C PHE A 39 -17.11 11.18 1.66
N TYR A 40 -18.38 11.38 2.04
CA TYR A 40 -18.76 11.58 3.44
C TYR A 40 -18.53 10.34 4.30
N LEU A 41 -18.84 9.15 3.77
CA LEU A 41 -18.58 7.90 4.46
C LEU A 41 -17.08 7.70 4.71
N ALA A 42 -16.24 7.92 3.69
CA ALA A 42 -14.79 7.72 3.76
C ALA A 42 -14.04 8.77 4.58
N ASN A 43 -14.37 10.06 4.40
CA ASN A 43 -13.55 11.16 4.94
C ASN A 43 -14.13 11.79 6.21
N GLN A 44 -15.41 11.60 6.52
CA GLN A 44 -16.03 12.21 7.72
C GLN A 44 -16.50 11.16 8.72
N ILE A 45 -17.25 10.15 8.27
CA ILE A 45 -17.86 9.16 9.17
C ILE A 45 -16.81 8.12 9.60
N HIS A 46 -16.11 7.50 8.65
CA HIS A 46 -15.11 6.46 8.93
C HIS A 46 -14.01 6.92 9.91
N PRO A 47 -13.35 8.10 9.75
CA PRO A 47 -12.27 8.50 10.63
C PRO A 47 -12.73 8.80 12.07
N VAL A 48 -14.00 9.14 12.27
CA VAL A 48 -14.58 9.37 13.61
C VAL A 48 -14.87 8.02 14.27
N ILE A 49 -15.55 7.11 13.57
CA ILE A 49 -15.88 5.79 14.12
C ILE A 49 -14.61 4.98 14.38
N SER A 50 -13.65 5.02 13.45
CA SER A 50 -12.38 4.32 13.60
C SER A 50 -11.63 4.75 14.85
N ARG A 51 -11.62 6.05 15.20
CA ARG A 51 -10.99 6.54 16.43
C ARG A 51 -11.71 6.13 17.70
N LEU A 52 -13.04 6.05 17.67
CA LEU A 52 -13.84 5.62 18.81
C LEU A 52 -13.72 4.12 19.07
N CYS A 53 -13.59 3.33 18.01
CA CYS A 53 -13.49 1.88 18.08
C CYS A 53 -12.05 1.35 18.14
N ASP A 54 -11.04 2.21 17.99
CA ASP A 54 -9.63 1.82 18.06
C ASP A 54 -9.22 1.08 19.35
N PRO A 55 -9.71 1.44 20.56
CA PRO A 55 -9.36 0.73 21.79
C PRO A 55 -10.15 -0.57 21.99
N ILE A 56 -11.02 -0.97 21.05
CA ILE A 56 -11.85 -2.17 21.17
C ILE A 56 -11.17 -3.34 20.46
N ASP A 57 -10.76 -4.34 21.24
CA ASP A 57 -10.15 -5.56 20.71
C ASP A 57 -11.04 -6.26 19.68
N GLY A 58 -10.44 -6.71 18.57
CA GLY A 58 -11.14 -7.39 17.48
C GLY A 58 -11.84 -6.47 16.48
N THR A 59 -11.68 -5.15 16.60
CA THR A 59 -12.13 -4.16 15.62
C THR A 59 -10.93 -3.56 14.87
N ASP A 60 -11.00 -3.52 13.54
CA ASP A 60 -10.02 -2.87 12.69
C ASP A 60 -10.68 -1.88 11.72
N ALA A 61 -9.90 -0.89 11.27
CA ALA A 61 -10.36 0.13 10.34
C ALA A 61 -10.90 -0.45 9.01
N GLY A 62 -10.36 -1.61 8.59
CA GLY A 62 -10.83 -2.34 7.41
C GLY A 62 -12.24 -2.88 7.61
N ARG A 63 -12.51 -3.56 8.72
CA ARG A 63 -13.84 -4.07 9.05
C ARG A 63 -14.88 -2.96 9.24
N ILE A 64 -14.49 -1.81 9.78
CA ILE A 64 -15.37 -0.63 9.85
C ILE A 64 -15.69 -0.12 8.44
N ALA A 65 -14.71 -0.09 7.53
CA ALA A 65 -14.93 0.29 6.14
C ALA A 65 -15.89 -0.67 5.42
N ASP A 66 -15.73 -1.99 5.61
CA ASP A 66 -16.65 -3.01 5.07
C ASP A 66 -18.09 -2.79 5.56
N CYS A 67 -18.27 -2.51 6.86
CA CYS A 67 -19.58 -2.21 7.44
C CYS A 67 -20.22 -0.93 6.86
N LEU A 68 -19.41 0.03 6.42
CA LEU A 68 -19.87 1.27 5.77
C LEU A 68 -20.09 1.11 4.26
N GLY A 69 -19.80 -0.06 3.68
CA GLY A 69 -19.86 -0.31 2.24
C GLY A 69 -18.74 0.38 1.45
N LEU A 70 -17.61 0.66 2.10
CA LEU A 70 -16.39 1.19 1.51
C LEU A 70 -15.42 0.04 1.19
N ASP A 71 -14.48 0.27 0.27
CA ASP A 71 -13.44 -0.72 -0.02
C ASP A 71 -12.42 -0.79 1.13
N SER A 72 -12.39 -1.91 1.84
CA SER A 72 -11.51 -2.11 3.01
C SER A 72 -10.02 -2.24 2.67
N SER A 73 -9.66 -2.45 1.40
CA SER A 73 -8.27 -2.67 0.98
C SER A 73 -7.35 -1.49 1.37
N GLY A 74 -7.82 -0.25 1.21
CA GLY A 74 -7.06 0.96 1.52
C GLY A 74 -6.97 1.31 3.00
N TYR A 75 -7.92 0.85 3.83
CA TYR A 75 -7.99 1.24 5.25
C TYR A 75 -7.14 0.37 6.18
N LYS A 76 -6.76 -0.83 5.74
CA LYS A 76 -5.83 -1.70 6.49
C LYS A 76 -4.41 -1.14 6.56
N VAL A 77 -4.04 -0.30 5.59
CA VAL A 77 -2.69 0.27 5.44
C VAL A 77 -2.39 1.31 6.52
N SER A 78 -3.40 2.04 7.02
CA SER A 78 -3.18 3.21 7.88
C SER A 78 -2.72 2.87 9.31
N LYS A 79 -2.94 1.65 9.81
CA LYS A 79 -2.64 1.32 11.22
C LYS A 79 -1.15 1.01 11.46
N GLN A 80 -0.44 0.53 10.44
CA GLN A 80 0.97 0.12 10.59
C GLN A 80 2.01 1.24 10.43
N TYR A 81 1.65 2.40 9.84
CA TYR A 81 2.61 3.50 9.67
C TYR A 81 2.87 4.31 10.94
N ASN A 82 2.00 4.20 11.95
CA ASN A 82 2.16 4.83 13.27
C ASN A 82 2.61 3.80 14.32
N SER A 83 3.68 3.06 14.05
CA SER A 83 4.33 2.30 15.12
C SER A 83 4.92 3.28 16.13
N THR A 84 4.35 3.27 17.33
CA THR A 84 4.90 3.99 18.48
C THR A 84 6.11 3.18 18.99
N GLU A 85 7.04 3.80 19.72
CA GLU A 85 8.27 3.14 20.19
C GLU A 85 8.03 1.85 21.02
N GLU A 86 6.82 1.64 21.56
CA GLU A 86 6.38 0.41 22.23
C GLU A 86 6.15 -0.78 21.28
N ASP A 87 5.98 -0.59 19.97
CA ASP A 87 5.80 -1.68 18.99
C ASP A 87 7.12 -2.36 18.59
N LEU A 88 8.25 -1.68 18.79
CA LEU A 88 9.58 -2.21 18.45
C LEU A 88 9.97 -3.41 19.33
N VAL A 89 9.48 -3.48 20.56
CA VAL A 89 9.68 -4.66 21.43
C VAL A 89 8.81 -5.85 21.02
N SER A 90 7.64 -5.61 20.39
CA SER A 90 6.75 -6.64 19.85
C SER A 90 7.18 -7.21 18.49
N ALA A 91 8.08 -6.53 17.76
CA ALA A 91 8.59 -7.02 16.48
C ALA A 91 9.30 -8.39 16.58
N THR A 92 9.75 -8.80 17.77
CA THR A 92 10.35 -10.13 18.01
C THR A 92 9.33 -11.27 18.17
N GLN A 93 8.05 -10.96 18.34
CA GLN A 93 6.96 -11.94 18.49
C GLN A 93 6.14 -12.14 17.20
N ILE A 94 6.39 -11.31 16.19
CA ILE A 94 5.68 -11.31 14.92
C ILE A 94 6.54 -12.08 13.90
N SER A 95 5.94 -12.91 13.05
CA SER A 95 6.68 -13.62 12.01
C SER A 95 7.20 -12.65 10.94
N ASP A 96 8.34 -12.98 10.33
CA ASP A 96 8.91 -12.19 9.21
C ASP A 96 7.86 -11.92 8.11
N GLU A 97 7.00 -12.90 7.82
CA GLU A 97 5.93 -12.78 6.81
C GLU A 97 4.90 -11.70 7.16
N GLU A 98 4.55 -11.57 8.43
CA GLU A 98 3.61 -10.53 8.89
C GLU A 98 4.32 -9.18 8.99
N TYR A 99 5.56 -9.16 9.48
CA TYR A 99 6.36 -7.95 9.62
C TYR A 99 6.63 -7.26 8.28
N PHE A 100 6.96 -8.03 7.24
CA PHE A 100 7.22 -7.52 5.89
C PHE A 100 6.00 -7.52 4.96
N ARG A 101 4.79 -7.82 5.46
CA ARG A 101 3.58 -7.96 4.63
C ARG A 101 3.28 -6.74 3.77
N MET A 102 3.52 -5.54 4.30
CA MET A 102 3.23 -4.27 3.61
C MET A 102 4.44 -3.68 2.88
N CYS A 103 5.58 -4.37 2.86
CA CYS A 103 6.74 -3.92 2.11
C CYS A 103 6.55 -4.16 0.60
N GLU A 104 7.01 -3.20 -0.21
CA GLU A 104 7.10 -3.38 -1.66
C GLU A 104 8.14 -4.48 -1.94
N ARG A 105 7.73 -5.51 -2.68
CA ARG A 105 8.60 -6.64 -3.01
C ARG A 105 9.69 -6.21 -3.99
N PHE A 106 10.93 -6.56 -3.71
CA PHE A 106 12.03 -6.31 -4.63
C PHE A 106 11.92 -7.27 -5.83
N SER A 107 11.88 -6.70 -7.04
CA SER A 107 11.85 -7.47 -8.28
C SER A 107 12.86 -6.93 -9.30
N PHE A 108 13.38 -7.83 -10.13
CA PHE A 108 14.32 -7.49 -11.19
C PHE A 108 14.16 -8.45 -12.39
N GLU A 109 14.54 -7.99 -13.57
CA GLU A 109 14.51 -8.81 -14.79
C GLU A 109 15.73 -9.75 -14.85
N CYS A 110 15.54 -10.93 -15.43
CA CYS A 110 16.65 -11.85 -15.65
C CYS A 110 17.74 -11.17 -16.50
N PRO A 111 19.04 -11.22 -16.10
CA PRO A 111 20.12 -10.58 -16.87
C PRO A 111 20.42 -11.24 -18.23
N SER A 112 19.73 -12.33 -18.57
CA SER A 112 19.97 -13.06 -19.81
C SER A 112 19.28 -12.37 -20.99
N PRO A 113 19.98 -12.14 -22.12
CA PRO A 113 19.41 -11.45 -23.28
C PRO A 113 18.31 -12.25 -24.00
N SER A 114 18.12 -13.53 -23.65
CA SER A 114 17.09 -14.42 -24.19
C SER A 114 15.98 -14.75 -23.18
N CYS A 115 15.96 -14.06 -22.03
CA CYS A 115 14.99 -14.32 -20.97
C CYS A 115 14.45 -13.02 -20.36
N ASP A 116 13.16 -12.75 -20.56
CA ASP A 116 12.48 -11.57 -20.00
C ASP A 116 11.70 -11.91 -18.72
N THR A 117 12.13 -12.94 -17.99
CA THR A 117 11.43 -13.35 -16.77
C THR A 117 11.70 -12.35 -15.64
N VAL A 118 10.63 -11.77 -15.10
CA VAL A 118 10.69 -10.94 -13.88
C VAL A 118 10.81 -11.86 -12.67
N ILE A 119 11.85 -11.61 -11.88
CA ILE A 119 12.21 -12.38 -10.71
C ILE A 119 11.86 -11.54 -9.48
N THR A 120 10.89 -12.02 -8.69
CA THR A 120 10.50 -11.41 -7.41
C THR A 120 11.22 -12.09 -6.26
N MET A 121 11.76 -11.29 -5.34
CA MET A 121 12.50 -11.76 -4.17
C MET A 121 11.61 -11.66 -2.94
N ASP A 122 11.03 -12.80 -2.55
CA ASP A 122 10.24 -12.93 -1.32
C ASP A 122 11.06 -13.55 -0.18
N SER A 123 12.03 -14.40 -0.51
CA SER A 123 12.89 -15.14 0.43
C SER A 123 14.25 -15.41 -0.21
N PRO A 124 15.33 -15.60 0.58
CA PRO A 124 16.62 -16.08 0.07
C PRO A 124 16.52 -17.44 -0.64
N PHE A 125 15.45 -18.20 -0.39
CA PHE A 125 15.21 -19.51 -0.97
C PHE A 125 13.93 -19.54 -1.81
N ARG A 126 13.91 -20.39 -2.85
CA ARG A 126 12.72 -20.74 -3.62
C ARG A 126 12.42 -22.23 -3.49
N GLY A 127 11.13 -22.57 -3.44
CA GLY A 127 10.64 -23.94 -3.35
C GLY A 127 9.77 -24.19 -2.11
N VAL A 128 9.04 -25.32 -2.11
CA VAL A 128 8.15 -25.74 -1.03
C VAL A 128 8.61 -27.09 -0.49
N GLY A 129 8.96 -27.18 0.79
CA GLY A 129 9.16 -28.46 1.51
C GLY A 129 10.56 -29.11 1.47
N SER A 130 10.84 -29.89 2.52
CA SER A 130 12.01 -30.76 2.82
C SER A 130 13.18 -30.78 1.83
N SER A 131 14.27 -30.09 2.20
CA SER A 131 15.72 -30.17 1.83
C SER A 131 16.18 -30.46 0.39
N SER A 132 15.37 -31.03 -0.49
CA SER A 132 15.73 -31.51 -1.83
C SER A 132 15.19 -30.65 -2.96
N SER A 133 14.21 -29.78 -2.70
CA SER A 133 13.62 -28.84 -3.66
C SER A 133 13.85 -27.37 -3.27
N LEU A 134 14.79 -27.11 -2.36
CA LEU A 134 15.12 -25.77 -1.88
C LEU A 134 16.28 -25.21 -2.70
N GLU A 135 16.01 -24.22 -3.52
CA GLU A 135 17.03 -23.57 -4.36
C GLU A 135 17.33 -22.16 -3.84
N LEU A 136 18.58 -21.71 -4.00
CA LEU A 136 18.93 -20.32 -3.71
C LEU A 136 18.30 -19.41 -4.77
N ALA A 137 17.56 -18.38 -4.34
CA ALA A 137 16.79 -17.52 -5.24
C ALA A 137 17.65 -16.79 -6.30
N LEU A 138 18.95 -16.61 -6.04
CA LEU A 138 19.90 -15.97 -6.96
C LEU A 138 20.83 -16.96 -7.70
N GLN A 139 20.61 -18.27 -7.56
CA GLN A 139 21.44 -19.27 -8.22
C GLN A 139 20.98 -19.51 -9.67
N SER A 140 19.68 -19.71 -9.86
CA SER A 140 19.04 -20.07 -11.13
C SER A 140 17.86 -19.14 -11.45
N CYS A 141 17.64 -18.92 -12.74
CA CYS A 141 16.39 -18.30 -13.21
C CYS A 141 15.22 -19.25 -12.93
N PRO A 142 14.07 -18.75 -12.44
CA PRO A 142 12.89 -19.59 -12.24
C PRO A 142 12.29 -20.12 -13.56
N ASN A 143 12.71 -19.56 -14.69
CA ASN A 143 12.31 -20.05 -16.01
C ASN A 143 13.13 -21.32 -16.37
N PRO A 144 12.49 -22.49 -16.55
CA PRO A 144 13.19 -23.74 -16.88
C PRO A 144 13.86 -23.72 -18.26
N LYS A 145 13.49 -22.79 -19.14
CA LYS A 145 14.13 -22.58 -20.44
C LYS A 145 15.39 -21.73 -20.36
N CYS A 146 15.66 -21.12 -19.20
CA CYS A 146 16.80 -20.25 -18.97
C CYS A 146 17.80 -20.94 -18.02
N SER A 147 18.96 -21.31 -18.56
CA SER A 147 20.07 -21.86 -17.76
C SER A 147 21.09 -20.80 -17.37
N PHE A 148 20.74 -19.51 -17.45
CA PHE A 148 21.68 -18.42 -17.22
C PHE A 148 22.03 -18.31 -15.72
N PRO A 149 23.33 -18.31 -15.34
CA PRO A 149 23.75 -18.14 -13.96
C PRO A 149 23.55 -16.69 -13.53
N ILE A 150 22.52 -16.42 -12.72
CA ILE A 150 22.18 -15.07 -12.25
C ILE A 150 23.36 -14.42 -11.51
N HIS A 151 24.09 -15.20 -10.71
CA HIS A 151 25.26 -14.72 -9.95
C HIS A 151 26.36 -14.08 -10.82
N SER A 152 26.46 -14.45 -12.10
CA SER A 152 27.43 -13.87 -13.03
C SER A 152 27.20 -12.37 -13.27
N SER A 153 25.96 -11.91 -13.10
CA SER A 153 25.54 -10.52 -13.35
C SER A 153 25.02 -9.85 -12.08
N ILE A 154 25.65 -10.14 -10.93
CA ILE A 154 25.25 -9.59 -9.62
C ILE A 154 25.28 -8.06 -9.58
N THR A 155 26.17 -7.42 -10.36
CA THR A 155 26.30 -5.96 -10.44
C THR A 155 25.01 -5.29 -10.90
N SER A 156 24.31 -5.86 -11.88
CA SER A 156 23.04 -5.32 -12.38
C SER A 156 21.95 -5.37 -11.30
N ILE A 157 21.91 -6.47 -10.53
CA ILE A 157 20.97 -6.66 -9.43
C ILE A 157 21.27 -5.68 -8.30
N HIS A 158 22.55 -5.52 -7.94
CA HIS A 158 22.99 -4.57 -6.92
C HIS A 158 22.65 -3.12 -7.32
N ASN A 159 22.85 -2.75 -8.58
CA ASN A 159 22.49 -1.43 -9.08
C ASN A 159 20.97 -1.20 -9.02
N LYS A 160 20.17 -2.19 -9.44
CA LYS A 160 18.71 -2.13 -9.35
C LYS A 160 18.23 -2.00 -7.90
N LEU A 161 18.78 -2.79 -6.98
CA LEU A 161 18.48 -2.70 -5.56
C LEU A 161 18.82 -1.32 -5.00
N ARG A 162 19.98 -0.77 -5.36
CA ARG A 162 20.41 0.57 -4.93
C ARG A 162 19.48 1.67 -5.44
N LEU A 163 18.93 1.53 -6.65
CA LEU A 163 17.95 2.46 -7.20
C LEU A 163 16.62 2.39 -6.45
N GLU A 164 16.11 1.18 -6.17
CA GLU A 164 14.88 1.00 -5.39
C GLU A 164 15.02 1.56 -3.97
N ILE A 165 16.13 1.29 -3.28
CA ILE A 165 16.39 1.85 -1.95
C ILE A 165 16.38 3.39 -1.99
N ARG A 166 17.03 4.00 -2.99
CA ARG A 166 17.03 5.47 -3.14
C ARG A 166 15.64 6.03 -3.40
N LYS A 167 14.82 5.35 -4.22
CA LYS A 167 13.42 5.72 -4.48
C LYS A 167 12.61 5.70 -3.18
N HIS A 168 12.75 4.67 -2.34
CA HIS A 168 12.06 4.60 -1.06
C HIS A 168 12.52 5.68 -0.07
N ILE A 169 13.83 5.96 0.00
CA ILE A 169 14.38 7.05 0.81
C ILE A 169 13.81 8.40 0.36
N GLN A 170 13.79 8.67 -0.95
CA GLN A 170 13.21 9.90 -1.49
C GLN A 170 11.71 10.03 -1.16
N ARG A 171 10.95 8.93 -1.29
CA ARG A 171 9.52 8.89 -0.95
C ARG A 171 9.27 9.17 0.53
N TYR A 172 10.13 8.67 1.42
CA TYR A 172 10.04 8.96 2.85
C TYR A 172 10.23 10.46 3.11
N TYR A 173 11.29 11.06 2.57
CA TYR A 173 11.58 12.47 2.78
C TYR A 173 10.64 13.43 2.04
N SER A 174 9.97 13.01 0.97
CA SER A 174 8.99 13.86 0.29
C SER A 174 7.69 14.06 1.09
N VAL A 175 7.32 13.11 1.95
CA VAL A 175 6.08 13.16 2.74
C VAL A 175 6.25 13.96 4.03
N SER A 176 7.47 14.01 4.59
CA SER A 176 7.75 14.78 5.82
C SER A 176 7.92 16.30 5.62
N ALA A 177 7.75 16.80 4.38
CA ALA A 177 7.98 18.21 4.02
C ALA A 177 6.70 19.06 3.95
N GLU A 178 5.55 18.52 4.32
CA GLU A 178 4.25 19.20 4.46
C GLU A 178 3.77 19.16 5.92
#